data_AF-A0A8T1VZZ6-F1
#
_entry.id   AF-A0A8T1VZZ6-F1
#
_cell.length_a   1.000
_cell.length_b   1.000
_cell.length_c   1.000
_cell.angle_alpha   90.00
_cell.angle_beta   90.00
_cell.angle_gamma   90.00
#
_symmetry.space_group_name_H-M   'P 1'
#
loop_
_entity.id
_entity.type
_entity.pdbx_description
1 polymer ?
#
loop_
_entity_poly.entity_id
_entity_poly.type
_entity_poly.pdbx_seq_one_letter_code
_entity_poly.pdbx_strand_id
1 'polypeptide(L)'
;MPHGRQRVGVAATVYWRDVSRLLTVNLPHLEQLIQQLCLSSSSLLPSNTKTMRLAFLAIVLATLLSVSAADFCSQWHLSKAGKYVVYNNLWNQNAATSGSQCTGVDTVSGSTIAWHTSYSWAGAPTQVKSYANAALVFSKKQIKSIKSIPTTFKYSYSYSGTLIADVAYDLFTSSTASGSNEYEIMIWLAAYGGAGPISSTGKAIATVTIGSNSFKVYKGPNGSTTVYSFVASKTITNFSADLLEFFTYLVDHQAFPSSQYLTTLEAGTEPFTGSNAKMAVSSYSAAVN
;
A
#
# COMPACT_ATOMS: atom_id res chain seq x y z
N MET A 1 18.94 -28.12 -20.61
CA MET A 1 17.61 -28.10 -21.25
C MET A 1 17.11 -26.66 -21.21
N PRO A 2 16.84 -26.00 -22.35
CA PRO A 2 16.73 -24.54 -22.37
C PRO A 2 15.28 -24.03 -22.33
N HIS A 3 15.15 -22.85 -21.72
CA HIS A 3 14.09 -21.84 -21.86
C HIS A 3 12.65 -22.14 -21.38
N GLY A 4 12.33 -21.60 -20.19
CA GLY A 4 10.99 -21.14 -19.84
C GLY A 4 10.96 -19.61 -19.72
N ARG A 5 10.95 -18.90 -20.85
CA ARG A 5 10.32 -17.56 -20.91
C ARG A 5 8.81 -17.79 -20.85
N GLN A 6 8.05 -16.97 -20.13
CA GLN A 6 6.83 -16.29 -20.62
C GLN A 6 6.02 -15.62 -19.50
N ARG A 7 5.78 -14.31 -19.71
CA ARG A 7 4.58 -13.49 -19.45
C ARG A 7 4.09 -13.32 -18.01
N VAL A 8 4.55 -12.24 -17.38
CA VAL A 8 3.72 -11.46 -16.46
C VAL A 8 2.93 -10.47 -17.32
N GLY A 9 1.61 -10.57 -17.24
CA GLY A 9 0.67 -9.78 -18.03
C GLY A 9 0.46 -8.39 -17.42
N VAL A 10 0.50 -7.38 -18.28
CA VAL A 10 0.05 -6.01 -18.02
C VAL A 10 -1.42 -6.02 -17.58
N ALA A 11 -1.71 -5.57 -16.36
CA ALA A 11 -3.05 -5.24 -15.86
C ALA A 11 -2.88 -4.16 -14.76
N ALA A 12 -3.59 -3.03 -14.71
CA ALA A 12 -4.77 -2.58 -15.43
C ALA A 12 -4.70 -1.06 -15.64
N THR A 13 -4.83 -0.58 -16.88
CA THR A 13 -5.03 0.84 -17.20
C THR A 13 -6.05 0.99 -18.32
N VAL A 14 -7.30 0.57 -18.08
CA VAL A 14 -8.49 1.08 -18.80
C VAL A 14 -9.70 0.80 -17.91
N TYR A 15 -10.30 1.82 -17.29
CA TYR A 15 -11.75 1.94 -17.04
C TYR A 15 -12.01 3.32 -16.39
N TRP A 16 -11.96 4.37 -17.21
CA TRP A 16 -12.48 5.69 -16.88
C TRP A 16 -13.68 5.97 -17.79
N ARG A 17 -14.85 5.49 -17.37
CA ARG A 17 -16.20 6.00 -17.67
C ARG A 17 -17.20 5.11 -16.91
N ASP A 18 -18.14 5.75 -16.24
CA ASP A 18 -19.27 5.19 -15.48
C ASP A 18 -19.12 4.94 -13.97
N VAL A 19 -18.73 5.99 -13.22
CA VAL A 19 -19.00 6.06 -11.76
C VAL A 19 -19.72 7.37 -11.42
N SER A 20 -20.93 7.56 -11.97
CA SER A 20 -21.83 8.66 -11.59
C SER A 20 -23.17 8.17 -11.04
N ARG A 21 -23.27 6.93 -10.52
CA ARG A 21 -24.55 6.37 -10.03
C ARG A 21 -24.47 5.43 -8.82
N LEU A 22 -23.50 5.60 -7.91
CA LEU A 22 -23.51 4.92 -6.60
C LEU A 22 -23.32 5.93 -5.47
N LEU A 23 -24.32 6.82 -5.35
CA LEU A 23 -24.55 7.66 -4.18
C LEU A 23 -25.76 7.08 -3.43
N THR A 24 -25.51 6.13 -2.53
CA THR A 24 -26.38 5.79 -1.39
C THR A 24 -25.65 4.76 -0.54
N VAL A 25 -24.73 5.21 0.32
CA VAL A 25 -24.27 4.36 1.43
C VAL A 25 -25.29 4.53 2.54
N ASN A 26 -26.18 3.56 2.63
CA ASN A 26 -27.14 3.39 3.71
C ASN A 26 -26.36 2.93 4.96
N LEU A 27 -26.38 3.71 6.05
CA LEU A 27 -25.63 3.43 7.30
C LEU A 27 -26.60 3.09 8.46
N PRO A 28 -27.29 1.94 8.43
CA PRO A 28 -28.25 1.56 9.49
C PRO A 28 -27.58 1.29 10.85
N HIS A 29 -26.27 1.04 10.88
CA HIS A 29 -25.54 0.79 12.13
C HIS A 29 -25.24 2.05 12.94
N LEU A 30 -25.20 3.23 12.32
CA LEU A 30 -24.94 4.49 13.02
C LEU A 30 -26.18 4.97 13.77
N GLU A 31 -27.37 4.80 13.17
CA GLU A 31 -28.65 5.16 13.81
C GLU A 31 -28.96 4.29 15.05
N GLN A 32 -28.67 2.99 14.99
CA GLN A 32 -28.90 2.08 16.13
C GLN A 32 -27.98 2.40 17.32
N LEU A 33 -26.72 2.78 17.06
CA LEU A 33 -25.79 3.16 18.12
C LEU A 33 -26.19 4.49 18.78
N ILE A 34 -26.64 5.45 17.98
CA ILE A 34 -27.15 6.74 18.47
C ILE A 34 -28.41 6.53 19.32
N GLN A 35 -29.32 5.63 18.92
CA GLN A 35 -30.49 5.27 19.72
C GLN A 35 -30.13 4.59 21.04
N GLN A 36 -29.17 3.66 21.07
CA GLN A 36 -28.73 2.99 22.30
C GLN A 36 -28.02 3.94 23.28
N LEU A 37 -27.27 4.93 22.78
CA LEU A 37 -26.64 5.96 23.61
C LEU A 37 -27.69 6.92 24.21
N CYS A 38 -28.72 7.31 23.45
CA CYS A 38 -29.83 8.13 23.97
C CYS A 38 -30.69 7.37 25.02
N LEU A 39 -30.88 6.07 24.84
CA LEU A 39 -31.68 5.22 25.74
C LEU A 39 -30.97 4.88 27.07
N SER A 40 -29.63 4.87 27.09
CA SER A 40 -28.86 4.61 28.30
C SER A 40 -28.66 5.85 29.19
N SER A 41 -28.80 7.06 28.63
CA SER A 41 -28.75 8.32 29.39
C SER A 41 -30.06 8.72 30.09
N SER A 42 -31.17 8.01 29.84
CA SER A 42 -32.50 8.37 30.36
C SER A 42 -32.88 7.70 31.68
N SER A 43 -32.05 6.80 32.23
CA SER A 43 -32.41 5.98 33.41
C SER A 43 -31.75 6.39 34.74
N LEU A 44 -30.97 7.48 34.79
CA LEU A 44 -30.32 7.94 36.03
C LEU A 44 -30.43 9.47 36.19
N LEU A 45 -31.61 9.97 36.56
CA LEU A 45 -31.80 11.35 37.01
C LEU A 45 -32.27 11.37 38.47
N PRO A 46 -31.44 11.82 39.43
CA PRO A 46 -31.89 12.15 40.78
C PRO A 46 -32.62 13.51 40.78
N SER A 47 -33.71 13.60 41.54
CA SER A 47 -34.70 14.69 41.55
C SER A 47 -34.26 16.00 42.23
N ASN A 48 -32.98 16.37 42.23
CA ASN A 48 -32.52 17.57 42.96
C ASN A 48 -31.65 18.52 42.13
N THR A 49 -32.13 19.76 41.95
CA THR A 49 -31.80 20.69 40.86
C THR A 49 -30.52 21.51 41.04
N LYS A 50 -29.67 21.24 42.05
CA LYS A 50 -28.48 22.07 42.32
C LYS A 50 -27.12 21.45 41.97
N THR A 51 -27.05 20.16 41.65
CA THR A 51 -25.80 19.47 41.22
C THR A 51 -25.68 19.32 39.70
N MET A 52 -26.63 19.85 38.93
CA MET A 52 -26.75 19.63 37.49
C MET A 52 -25.76 20.45 36.63
N ARG A 53 -25.04 21.43 37.20
CA ARG A 53 -24.14 22.31 36.43
C ARG A 53 -22.66 21.90 36.41
N LEU A 54 -22.26 20.87 37.16
CA LEU A 54 -20.88 20.35 37.12
C LEU A 54 -20.75 18.96 36.49
N ALA A 55 -21.84 18.21 36.28
CA ALA A 55 -21.79 16.90 35.62
C ALA A 55 -21.83 16.97 34.09
N PHE A 56 -22.21 18.11 33.50
CA PHE A 56 -22.29 18.29 32.05
C PHE A 56 -20.96 18.72 31.39
N LEU A 57 -19.91 18.98 32.17
CA LEU A 57 -18.59 19.36 31.63
C LEU A 57 -17.57 18.21 31.60
N ALA A 58 -17.98 16.98 31.97
CA ALA A 58 -17.08 15.82 32.03
C ALA A 58 -17.44 14.69 31.03
N ILE A 59 -18.52 14.82 30.24
CA ILE A 59 -18.95 13.79 29.25
C ILE A 59 -19.04 14.41 27.84
N VAL A 60 -18.20 15.40 27.56
CA VAL A 60 -17.80 15.76 26.18
C VAL A 60 -16.28 15.67 26.09
N LEU A 61 -15.68 14.69 26.77
CA LEU A 61 -14.38 14.20 26.34
C LEU A 61 -14.66 13.37 25.11
N ALA A 62 -14.52 14.02 23.95
CA ALA A 62 -14.73 13.48 22.63
C ALA A 62 -14.22 12.04 22.53
N THR A 63 -15.15 11.08 22.55
CA THR A 63 -14.91 9.77 21.96
C THR A 63 -14.75 10.01 20.46
N LEU A 64 -13.53 10.35 20.05
CA LEU A 64 -13.04 10.11 18.70
C LEU A 64 -13.11 8.60 18.47
N LEU A 65 -14.31 8.09 18.24
CA LEU A 65 -14.51 6.76 17.69
C LEU A 65 -13.88 6.80 16.32
N SER A 66 -12.62 6.37 16.25
CA SER A 66 -11.99 5.99 15.01
C SER A 66 -12.78 4.79 14.51
N VAL A 67 -13.81 5.05 13.70
CA VAL A 67 -14.46 4.00 12.91
C VAL A 67 -13.38 3.47 11.98
N SER A 68 -12.78 2.32 12.33
CA SER A 68 -12.06 1.51 11.36
C SER A 68 -13.09 1.03 10.34
N ALA A 69 -12.83 1.23 9.06
CA ALA A 69 -13.68 0.62 8.04
C ALA A 69 -13.58 -0.91 8.16
N ALA A 70 -14.69 -1.62 7.99
CA ALA A 70 -14.65 -3.07 7.97
C ALA A 70 -13.72 -3.58 6.86
N ASP A 71 -13.05 -4.71 7.11
CA ASP A 71 -12.17 -5.34 6.13
C ASP A 71 -12.94 -5.68 4.84
N PHE A 72 -12.27 -5.51 3.72
CA PHE A 72 -12.77 -5.87 2.40
C PHE A 72 -11.93 -6.98 1.78
N CYS A 73 -12.60 -7.99 1.23
CA CYS A 73 -11.96 -9.21 0.74
C CYS A 73 -12.14 -9.44 -0.76
N SER A 74 -12.99 -8.65 -1.45
CA SER A 74 -13.20 -8.85 -2.89
C SER A 74 -11.96 -8.42 -3.67
N GLN A 75 -11.74 -9.08 -4.81
CA GLN A 75 -10.53 -8.98 -5.62
C GLN A 75 -10.10 -7.54 -5.91
N TRP A 76 -11.06 -6.69 -6.29
CA TRP A 76 -10.84 -5.32 -6.74
C TRP A 76 -11.43 -4.27 -5.79
N HIS A 77 -11.76 -4.64 -4.56
CA HIS A 77 -12.23 -3.65 -3.60
C HIS A 77 -11.12 -2.64 -3.31
N LEU A 78 -11.53 -1.38 -3.11
CA LEU A 78 -10.69 -0.30 -2.65
C LEU A 78 -11.41 0.54 -1.59
N SER A 79 -10.64 1.22 -0.76
CA SER A 79 -11.14 2.21 0.20
C SER A 79 -10.37 3.52 0.04
N LYS A 80 -11.09 4.65 0.02
CA LYS A 80 -10.46 5.98 0.01
C LYS A 80 -10.13 6.38 1.44
N ALA A 81 -8.89 6.79 1.68
CA ALA A 81 -8.38 7.10 3.02
C ALA A 81 -7.54 8.39 2.96
N GLY A 82 -8.17 9.55 3.18
CA GLY A 82 -7.51 10.85 3.04
C GLY A 82 -7.01 11.06 1.61
N LYS A 83 -5.70 11.26 1.43
CA LYS A 83 -5.03 11.39 0.12
C LYS A 83 -4.61 10.05 -0.50
N TYR A 84 -5.11 8.94 0.03
CA TYR A 84 -4.75 7.61 -0.43
C TYR A 84 -5.96 6.83 -0.95
N VAL A 85 -5.68 5.88 -1.83
CA VAL A 85 -6.58 4.78 -2.13
C VAL A 85 -5.90 3.49 -1.70
N VAL A 86 -6.53 2.74 -0.79
CA VAL A 86 -6.05 1.45 -0.31
C VAL A 86 -6.76 0.35 -1.09
N TYR A 87 -6.00 -0.50 -1.79
CA TYR A 87 -6.53 -1.57 -2.64
C TYR A 87 -6.30 -2.95 -2.02
N ASN A 88 -7.23 -3.87 -2.28
CA ASN A 88 -6.98 -5.29 -2.01
C ASN A 88 -6.13 -5.92 -3.13
N ASN A 89 -6.47 -5.58 -4.38
CA ASN A 89 -5.72 -5.88 -5.59
C ASN A 89 -5.23 -7.35 -5.68
N LEU A 90 -6.18 -8.29 -5.67
CA LEU A 90 -5.87 -9.72 -5.79
C LEU A 90 -5.70 -10.13 -7.27
N TRP A 91 -4.84 -9.40 -8.00
CA TRP A 91 -4.76 -9.45 -9.46
C TRP A 91 -4.41 -10.83 -10.02
N ASN A 92 -3.69 -11.65 -9.26
CA ASN A 92 -3.28 -13.00 -9.66
C ASN A 92 -3.78 -14.08 -8.71
N GLN A 93 -4.89 -13.85 -8.00
CA GLN A 93 -5.41 -14.84 -7.04
C GLN A 93 -5.65 -16.23 -7.68
N ASN A 94 -5.98 -16.26 -8.97
CA ASN A 94 -6.24 -17.49 -9.72
C ASN A 94 -4.98 -18.34 -9.96
N ALA A 95 -3.78 -17.80 -9.74
CA ALA A 95 -2.55 -18.60 -9.75
C ALA A 95 -2.38 -19.42 -8.46
N ALA A 96 -3.11 -19.11 -7.39
CA ALA A 96 -3.11 -19.89 -6.17
C ALA A 96 -3.91 -21.19 -6.35
N THR A 97 -3.48 -22.26 -5.69
CA THR A 97 -4.33 -23.47 -5.59
C THR A 97 -5.46 -23.27 -4.59
N SER A 98 -5.23 -22.43 -3.58
CA SER A 98 -6.21 -22.04 -2.57
C SER A 98 -5.73 -20.79 -1.82
N GLY A 99 -6.67 -20.03 -1.29
CA GLY A 99 -6.35 -18.92 -0.40
C GLY A 99 -7.40 -17.83 -0.40
N SER A 100 -7.18 -16.83 0.44
CA SER A 100 -8.00 -15.64 0.55
C SER A 100 -7.19 -14.49 1.14
N GLN A 101 -7.66 -13.28 0.94
CA GLN A 101 -7.03 -12.06 1.47
C GLN A 101 -8.08 -10.98 1.71
N CYS A 102 -7.96 -10.33 2.86
CA CYS A 102 -8.77 -9.19 3.26
C CYS A 102 -7.88 -8.03 3.69
N THR A 103 -8.30 -6.81 3.38
CA THR A 103 -7.55 -5.58 3.64
C THR A 103 -8.46 -4.56 4.31
N GLY A 104 -7.93 -3.77 5.24
CA GLY A 104 -8.70 -2.81 6.04
C GLY A 104 -7.93 -1.51 6.27
N VAL A 105 -8.66 -0.41 6.40
CA VAL A 105 -8.10 0.90 6.81
C VAL A 105 -8.37 1.10 8.29
N ASP A 106 -7.30 1.28 9.06
CA ASP A 106 -7.37 1.37 10.52
C ASP A 106 -7.61 2.82 10.96
N THR A 107 -6.73 3.74 10.54
CA THR A 107 -6.83 5.16 10.91
C THR A 107 -6.32 6.09 9.80
N VAL A 108 -6.84 7.31 9.79
CA VAL A 108 -6.36 8.41 8.95
C VAL A 108 -6.12 9.61 9.86
N SER A 109 -4.89 10.13 9.88
CA SER A 109 -4.51 11.29 10.69
C SER A 109 -3.66 12.24 9.87
N GLY A 110 -4.26 13.36 9.45
CA GLY A 110 -3.62 14.34 8.56
C GLY A 110 -3.17 13.70 7.25
N SER A 111 -1.86 13.69 7.02
CA SER A 111 -1.22 13.13 5.83
C SER A 111 -0.76 11.67 5.98
N THR A 112 -1.06 11.04 7.12
CA THR A 112 -0.61 9.69 7.48
C THR A 112 -1.80 8.75 7.58
N ILE A 113 -1.62 7.51 7.13
CA ILE A 113 -2.61 6.44 7.28
C ILE A 113 -2.02 5.23 7.99
N ALA A 114 -2.88 4.46 8.64
CA ALA A 114 -2.61 3.11 9.11
C ALA A 114 -3.62 2.16 8.47
N TRP A 115 -3.15 0.99 8.06
CA TRP A 115 -3.94 -0.02 7.37
C TRP A 115 -3.31 -1.39 7.54
N HIS A 116 -4.03 -2.44 7.18
CA HIS A 116 -3.51 -3.79 7.26
C HIS A 116 -4.05 -4.68 6.14
N THR A 117 -3.37 -5.79 5.90
CA THR A 117 -3.86 -6.88 5.05
C THR A 117 -3.54 -8.22 5.70
N SER A 118 -4.50 -9.14 5.67
CA SER A 118 -4.38 -10.49 6.21
C SER A 118 -4.71 -11.49 5.13
N TYR A 119 -3.92 -12.56 5.00
CA TYR A 119 -4.10 -13.54 3.94
C TYR A 119 -3.56 -14.93 4.29
N SER A 120 -4.00 -15.90 3.51
CA SER A 120 -3.34 -17.19 3.34
C SER A 120 -3.34 -17.54 1.86
N TRP A 121 -2.19 -17.87 1.31
CA TRP A 121 -2.02 -18.23 -0.10
C TRP A 121 -1.16 -19.49 -0.24
N ALA A 122 -1.64 -20.45 -1.04
CA ALA A 122 -0.93 -21.69 -1.34
C ALA A 122 -0.81 -21.91 -2.86
N GLY A 123 0.18 -22.72 -3.25
CA GLY A 123 0.46 -23.03 -4.64
C GLY A 123 1.20 -21.92 -5.39
N ALA A 124 1.78 -22.28 -6.54
CA ALA A 124 2.58 -21.40 -7.41
C ALA A 124 3.56 -20.50 -6.62
N PRO A 125 4.56 -21.08 -5.93
CA PRO A 125 5.42 -20.34 -4.99
C PRO A 125 6.33 -19.29 -5.64
N THR A 126 6.40 -19.27 -6.97
CA THR A 126 7.17 -18.29 -7.76
C THR A 126 6.28 -17.23 -8.42
N GLN A 127 4.99 -17.20 -8.11
CA GLN A 127 4.05 -16.22 -8.65
C GLN A 127 3.39 -15.43 -7.53
N VAL A 128 3.50 -14.11 -7.62
CA VAL A 128 2.73 -13.16 -6.78
C VAL A 128 1.24 -13.44 -6.94
N LYS A 129 0.45 -13.28 -5.87
CA LYS A 129 -1.02 -13.45 -5.87
C LYS A 129 -1.78 -12.12 -5.85
N SER A 130 -1.22 -11.11 -5.21
CA SER A 130 -1.86 -9.82 -5.00
C SER A 130 -0.81 -8.73 -4.80
N TYR A 131 -1.24 -7.48 -4.81
CA TYR A 131 -0.45 -6.37 -4.31
C TYR A 131 -1.36 -5.41 -3.54
N ALA A 132 -1.73 -5.80 -2.32
CA ALA A 132 -2.48 -4.88 -1.45
C ALA A 132 -1.57 -3.72 -1.06
N ASN A 133 -2.03 -2.51 -1.33
CA ASN A 133 -1.20 -1.32 -1.32
C ASN A 133 -2.00 -0.07 -1.00
N ALA A 134 -1.30 0.96 -0.50
CA ALA A 134 -1.81 2.32 -0.40
C ALA A 134 -1.21 3.20 -1.50
N ALA A 135 -2.03 3.60 -2.47
CA ALA A 135 -1.67 4.50 -3.55
C ALA A 135 -1.88 5.95 -3.15
N LEU A 136 -0.85 6.79 -3.31
CA LEU A 136 -0.96 8.23 -3.13
C LEU A 136 -1.74 8.86 -4.30
N VAL A 137 -2.68 9.75 -3.99
CA VAL A 137 -3.33 10.63 -4.97
C VAL A 137 -2.56 11.94 -5.04
N PHE A 138 -1.94 12.23 -6.19
CA PHE A 138 -1.13 13.44 -6.40
C PHE A 138 -1.20 13.93 -7.85
N SER A 139 -0.84 15.19 -8.06
CA SER A 139 -0.62 15.73 -9.41
C SER A 139 0.70 15.21 -9.97
N LYS A 140 0.62 14.53 -11.11
CA LYS A 140 1.78 13.93 -11.78
C LYS A 140 2.79 14.99 -12.19
N LYS A 141 4.08 14.72 -11.96
CA LYS A 141 5.18 15.64 -12.21
C LYS A 141 6.32 14.92 -12.90
N GLN A 142 7.10 15.65 -13.70
CA GLN A 142 8.33 15.10 -14.27
C GLN A 142 9.38 14.91 -13.16
N ILE A 143 10.17 13.85 -13.22
CA ILE A 143 11.22 13.56 -12.23
C ILE A 143 12.13 14.78 -12.04
N LYS A 144 12.59 15.40 -13.12
CA LYS A 144 13.42 16.63 -13.09
C LYS A 144 12.78 17.85 -12.42
N SER A 145 11.47 17.85 -12.21
CA SER A 145 10.72 18.96 -11.61
C SER A 145 10.32 18.71 -10.15
N ILE A 146 10.48 17.48 -9.67
CA ILE A 146 10.20 17.09 -8.29
C ILE A 146 11.38 17.53 -7.42
N LYS A 147 11.08 18.20 -6.31
CA LYS A 147 12.10 18.65 -5.35
C LYS A 147 12.36 17.64 -4.25
N SER A 148 11.33 16.88 -3.87
CA SER A 148 11.43 15.80 -2.89
C SER A 148 10.21 14.88 -2.96
N ILE A 149 10.40 13.63 -2.56
CA ILE A 149 9.37 12.62 -2.36
C ILE A 149 9.52 12.05 -0.93
N PRO A 150 9.26 12.85 0.12
CA PRO A 150 9.44 12.40 1.49
C PRO A 150 8.43 11.30 1.83
N THR A 151 8.88 10.26 2.52
CA THR A 151 8.03 9.16 2.96
C THR A 151 8.39 8.65 4.37
N THR A 152 7.39 8.08 5.03
CA THR A 152 7.57 7.17 6.16
C THR A 152 6.75 5.92 5.91
N PHE A 153 7.31 4.75 6.17
CA PHE A 153 6.60 3.47 6.08
C PHE A 153 7.06 2.56 7.22
N LYS A 154 6.17 2.42 8.22
CA LYS A 154 6.37 1.61 9.41
C LYS A 154 5.35 0.49 9.47
N TYR A 155 5.83 -0.75 9.39
CA TYR A 155 4.99 -1.93 9.35
C TYR A 155 5.52 -3.05 10.25
N SER A 156 4.68 -4.05 10.47
CA SER A 156 5.03 -5.33 11.09
C SER A 156 4.42 -6.46 10.28
N TYR A 157 4.99 -7.66 10.41
CA TYR A 157 4.53 -8.86 9.72
C TYR A 157 4.45 -10.02 10.72
N SER A 158 3.29 -10.69 10.76
CA SER A 158 3.10 -11.94 11.50
C SER A 158 2.62 -13.03 10.56
N TYR A 159 3.04 -14.28 10.79
CA TYR A 159 2.67 -15.43 9.96
C TYR A 159 2.91 -16.74 10.71
N SER A 160 2.31 -17.83 10.24
CA SER A 160 2.57 -19.19 10.71
C SER A 160 3.43 -19.95 9.70
N GLY A 161 4.50 -20.60 10.17
CA GLY A 161 5.38 -21.41 9.32
C GLY A 161 6.20 -20.56 8.35
N THR A 162 6.11 -20.86 7.05
CA THR A 162 6.89 -20.19 6.00
C THR A 162 6.08 -19.08 5.34
N LEU A 163 6.73 -17.94 5.12
CA LEU A 163 6.23 -16.80 4.37
C LEU A 163 7.15 -16.51 3.19
N ILE A 164 6.59 -16.40 1.98
CA ILE A 164 7.27 -15.86 0.80
C ILE A 164 6.49 -14.62 0.35
N ALA A 165 7.05 -13.44 0.62
CA ALA A 165 6.47 -12.15 0.28
C ALA A 165 7.55 -11.07 0.28
N ASP A 166 7.29 -9.95 -0.39
CA ASP A 166 8.03 -8.71 -0.16
C ASP A 166 7.21 -7.69 0.63
N VAL A 167 7.87 -6.59 1.00
CA VAL A 167 7.21 -5.32 1.34
C VAL A 167 7.91 -4.25 0.55
N ALA A 168 7.17 -3.55 -0.31
CA ALA A 168 7.75 -2.70 -1.33
C ALA A 168 6.99 -1.39 -1.50
N TYR A 169 7.73 -0.36 -1.91
CA TYR A 169 7.15 0.69 -2.73
C TYR A 169 7.11 0.23 -4.18
N ASP A 170 6.10 0.69 -4.91
CA ASP A 170 5.97 0.50 -6.34
C ASP A 170 5.62 1.83 -7.01
N LEU A 171 6.49 2.27 -7.92
CA LEU A 171 6.39 3.56 -8.58
C LEU A 171 6.46 3.36 -10.09
N PHE A 172 5.53 3.98 -10.82
CA PHE A 172 5.52 3.91 -12.27
C PHE A 172 5.81 5.27 -12.90
N THR A 173 6.47 5.23 -14.05
CA THR A 173 6.68 6.42 -14.87
C THR A 173 6.30 6.22 -16.33
N SER A 174 6.00 7.33 -17.00
CA SER A 174 5.68 7.38 -18.43
C SER A 174 6.23 8.66 -19.06
N SER A 175 6.44 8.65 -20.39
CA SER A 175 6.85 9.86 -21.13
C SER A 175 5.81 10.98 -21.08
N THR A 176 4.55 10.67 -20.76
CA THR A 176 3.47 11.66 -20.61
C THR A 176 2.69 11.41 -19.31
N ALA A 177 2.02 12.44 -18.79
CA ALA A 177 1.23 12.31 -17.55
C ALA A 177 0.08 11.29 -17.66
N SER A 178 -0.39 10.94 -18.86
CA SER A 178 -1.48 9.98 -19.09
C SER A 178 -1.08 8.77 -19.93
N GLY A 179 0.22 8.59 -20.17
CA GLY A 179 0.72 7.49 -20.98
C GLY A 179 0.76 6.17 -20.22
N SER A 180 0.96 5.10 -20.97
CA SER A 180 1.23 3.78 -20.41
C SER A 180 2.57 3.76 -19.67
N ASN A 181 2.69 2.85 -18.70
CA ASN A 181 3.92 2.66 -17.94
C ASN A 181 5.07 2.22 -18.85
N GLU A 182 6.20 2.92 -18.76
CA GLU A 182 7.44 2.60 -19.47
C GLU A 182 8.50 2.06 -18.50
N TYR A 183 8.51 2.60 -17.27
CA TYR A 183 9.37 2.14 -16.20
C TYR A 183 8.56 1.87 -14.93
N GLU A 184 9.04 0.89 -14.18
CA GLU A 184 8.58 0.50 -12.86
C GLU A 184 9.79 0.52 -11.94
N ILE A 185 9.67 1.20 -10.81
CA ILE A 185 10.73 1.36 -9.83
C ILE A 185 10.19 0.82 -8.51
N MET A 186 10.62 -0.38 -8.16
CA MET A 186 10.27 -1.01 -6.90
C MET A 186 11.36 -0.78 -5.87
N ILE A 187 10.97 -0.48 -4.63
CA ILE A 187 11.90 -0.33 -3.50
C ILE A 187 11.46 -1.30 -2.41
N TRP A 188 12.09 -2.47 -2.38
CA TRP A 188 11.76 -3.54 -1.45
C TRP A 188 12.48 -3.30 -0.13
N LEU A 189 11.68 -3.02 0.91
CA LEU A 189 12.13 -2.90 2.28
C LEU A 189 12.36 -4.27 2.93
N ALA A 190 11.71 -5.32 2.41
CA ALA A 190 11.88 -6.70 2.85
C ALA A 190 11.74 -7.69 1.70
N ALA A 191 12.43 -8.81 1.82
CA ALA A 191 12.26 -9.99 0.98
C ALA A 191 12.22 -11.23 1.90
N TYR A 192 11.02 -11.74 2.19
CA TYR A 192 10.81 -12.90 3.06
C TYR A 192 10.87 -14.20 2.25
N GLY A 193 11.42 -15.26 2.86
CA GLY A 193 11.34 -16.62 2.34
C GLY A 193 11.94 -16.86 0.94
N GLY A 194 12.83 -15.97 0.48
CA GLY A 194 13.43 -16.08 -0.85
C GLY A 194 12.63 -15.42 -1.97
N ALA A 195 11.67 -14.54 -1.67
CA ALA A 195 11.07 -13.65 -2.66
C ALA A 195 12.17 -12.94 -3.46
N GLY A 196 12.03 -12.92 -4.79
CA GLY A 196 13.06 -12.42 -5.70
C GLY A 196 12.48 -11.40 -6.68
N PRO A 197 13.18 -10.28 -6.95
CA PRO A 197 12.72 -9.27 -7.87
C PRO A 197 12.86 -9.72 -9.34
N ILE A 198 12.20 -8.99 -10.24
CA ILE A 198 12.40 -9.14 -11.68
C ILE A 198 13.86 -8.81 -12.03
N SER A 199 14.53 -9.74 -12.72
CA SER A 199 15.92 -9.59 -13.15
C SER A 199 16.19 -10.36 -14.43
N SER A 200 16.82 -9.72 -15.41
CA SER A 200 17.26 -10.39 -16.64
C SER A 200 18.37 -11.42 -16.41
N THR A 201 19.17 -11.25 -15.36
CA THR A 201 20.38 -12.07 -15.10
C THR A 201 20.27 -12.92 -13.83
N GLY A 202 19.25 -12.67 -13.00
CA GLY A 202 19.14 -13.23 -11.66
C GLY A 202 20.18 -12.66 -10.67
N LYS A 203 20.98 -11.66 -11.07
CA LYS A 203 22.01 -11.03 -10.25
C LYS A 203 21.75 -9.53 -10.12
N ALA A 204 22.22 -8.95 -9.02
CA ALA A 204 22.23 -7.51 -8.86
C ALA A 204 23.19 -6.88 -9.88
N ILE A 205 22.76 -5.80 -10.53
CA ILE A 205 23.59 -5.00 -11.42
C ILE A 205 24.49 -4.02 -10.64
N ALA A 206 24.10 -3.69 -9.41
CA ALA A 206 24.84 -2.81 -8.51
C ALA A 206 24.42 -3.04 -7.06
N THR A 207 25.20 -2.50 -6.13
CA THR A 207 24.79 -2.26 -4.74
C THR A 207 24.98 -0.78 -4.44
N VAL A 208 23.93 -0.12 -3.97
CA VAL A 208 23.91 1.32 -3.71
C VAL A 208 23.52 1.57 -2.25
N THR A 209 24.07 2.63 -1.66
CA THR A 209 23.64 3.11 -0.34
C THR A 209 22.81 4.36 -0.52
N ILE A 210 21.58 4.35 0.01
CA ILE A 210 20.62 5.46 -0.03
C ILE A 210 20.20 5.73 1.42
N GLY A 211 20.45 6.94 1.91
CA GLY A 211 20.48 7.22 3.35
C GLY A 211 21.44 6.28 4.10
N SER A 212 20.94 5.62 5.15
CA SER A 212 21.70 4.62 5.93
C SER A 212 21.50 3.17 5.46
N ASN A 213 20.79 2.97 4.34
CA ASN A 213 20.35 1.64 3.90
C ASN A 213 21.07 1.22 2.63
N SER A 214 21.53 -0.03 2.59
CA SER A 214 22.16 -0.65 1.42
C SER A 214 21.14 -1.44 0.61
N PHE A 215 21.03 -1.15 -0.68
CA PHE A 215 20.13 -1.79 -1.63
C PHE A 215 20.90 -2.47 -2.75
N LYS A 216 20.54 -3.73 -3.04
CA LYS A 216 20.95 -4.41 -4.27
C LYS A 216 20.00 -4.00 -5.39
N VAL A 217 20.55 -3.51 -6.50
CA VAL A 217 19.75 -3.06 -7.65
C VAL A 217 19.64 -4.18 -8.65
N TYR A 218 18.42 -4.49 -9.07
CA TYR A 218 18.11 -5.45 -10.13
C TYR A 218 17.41 -4.74 -11.27
N LYS A 219 17.49 -5.33 -12.47
CA LYS A 219 16.88 -4.80 -13.68
C LYS A 219 16.36 -5.95 -14.55
N GLY A 220 15.13 -5.83 -15.02
CA GLY A 220 14.59 -6.75 -16.01
C GLY A 220 13.30 -6.25 -16.66
N PRO A 221 12.86 -6.87 -17.77
CA PRO A 221 11.62 -6.49 -18.43
C PRO A 221 10.40 -7.15 -17.80
N ASN A 222 9.29 -6.40 -17.73
CA ASN A 222 7.95 -6.90 -17.46
C ASN A 222 7.01 -6.45 -18.58
N GLY A 223 6.77 -7.31 -19.56
CA GLY A 223 6.08 -6.91 -20.79
C GLY A 223 6.86 -5.81 -21.54
N SER A 224 6.23 -4.65 -21.75
CA SER A 224 6.85 -3.46 -22.33
C SER A 224 7.53 -2.54 -21.32
N THR A 225 7.41 -2.84 -20.03
CA THR A 225 7.93 -2.02 -18.93
C THR A 225 9.33 -2.47 -18.54
N THR A 226 10.25 -1.54 -18.30
CA THR A 226 11.54 -1.83 -17.67
C THR A 226 11.42 -1.68 -16.16
N VAL A 227 11.66 -2.76 -15.42
CA VAL A 227 11.60 -2.78 -13.96
C VAL A 227 12.99 -2.61 -13.37
N TYR A 228 13.14 -1.65 -12.46
CA TYR A 228 14.26 -1.53 -11.55
C TYR A 228 13.79 -1.87 -10.15
N SER A 229 14.44 -2.83 -9.49
CA SER A 229 14.10 -3.22 -8.12
C SER A 229 15.29 -2.97 -7.19
N PHE A 230 15.11 -2.11 -6.20
CA PHE A 230 16.07 -1.85 -5.12
C PHE A 230 15.70 -2.72 -3.94
N VAL A 231 16.44 -3.80 -3.71
CA VAL A 231 16.15 -4.73 -2.62
C VAL A 231 17.08 -4.46 -1.45
N ALA A 232 16.50 -4.09 -0.31
CA ALA A 232 17.24 -3.83 0.91
C ALA A 232 18.06 -5.07 1.31
N SER A 233 19.33 -4.85 1.65
CA SER A 233 20.26 -5.93 2.03
C SER A 233 19.90 -6.55 3.39
N LYS A 234 19.12 -5.83 4.20
CA LYS A 234 18.53 -6.24 5.46
C LYS A 234 17.09 -5.75 5.50
N THR A 235 16.19 -6.51 6.12
CA THR A 235 14.80 -6.11 6.31
C THR A 235 14.71 -4.78 7.07
N ILE A 236 13.93 -3.84 6.53
CA ILE A 236 13.65 -2.53 7.12
C ILE A 236 12.15 -2.46 7.43
N THR A 237 11.79 -2.43 8.71
CA THR A 237 10.39 -2.36 9.15
C THR A 237 9.92 -0.95 9.53
N ASN A 238 10.86 -0.01 9.64
CA ASN A 238 10.61 1.40 9.91
C ASN A 238 11.50 2.24 8.99
N PHE A 239 10.97 2.60 7.83
CA PHE A 239 11.70 3.33 6.80
C PHE A 239 11.25 4.78 6.75
N SER A 240 12.22 5.69 6.64
CA SER A 240 11.98 7.10 6.32
C SER A 240 13.11 7.60 5.43
N ALA A 241 12.75 8.21 4.31
CA ALA A 241 13.69 8.68 3.30
C ALA A 241 13.01 9.68 2.36
N ASP A 242 13.80 10.26 1.47
CA ASP A 242 13.33 10.89 0.24
C ASP A 242 13.43 9.88 -0.92
N LEU A 243 12.30 9.46 -1.49
CA LEU A 243 12.29 8.51 -2.60
C LEU A 243 12.91 9.09 -3.90
N LEU A 244 13.07 10.41 -3.99
CA LEU A 244 13.76 11.04 -5.12
C LEU A 244 15.21 10.57 -5.25
N GLU A 245 15.87 10.18 -4.15
CA GLU A 245 17.26 9.68 -4.17
C GLU A 245 17.42 8.42 -5.04
N PHE A 246 16.39 7.56 -5.10
CA PHE A 246 16.39 6.37 -5.96
C PHE A 246 16.35 6.77 -7.45
N PHE A 247 15.54 7.77 -7.80
CA PHE A 247 15.51 8.29 -9.17
C PHE A 247 16.80 9.02 -9.53
N THR A 248 17.39 9.79 -8.62
CA THR A 248 18.71 10.42 -8.83
C THR A 248 19.76 9.38 -9.19
N TYR A 249 19.83 8.27 -8.43
CA TYR A 249 20.73 7.16 -8.79
C TYR A 249 20.45 6.62 -10.20
N LEU A 250 19.18 6.40 -10.56
CA LEU A 250 18.82 5.87 -11.88
C LEU A 250 19.17 6.84 -13.01
N VAL A 251 18.98 8.15 -12.81
CA VAL A 251 19.34 9.19 -13.78
C VAL A 251 20.85 9.19 -13.99
N ASP A 252 21.62 9.20 -12.91
CA ASP A 252 23.08 9.35 -12.95
C ASP A 252 23.78 8.08 -13.45
N HIS A 253 23.26 6.89 -13.12
CA HIS A 253 23.98 5.61 -13.32
C HIS A 253 23.29 4.64 -14.27
N GLN A 254 22.02 4.83 -14.60
CA GLN A 254 21.22 3.90 -15.40
C GLN A 254 20.58 4.55 -16.64
N ALA A 255 21.03 5.76 -16.99
CA ALA A 255 20.53 6.55 -18.12
C ALA A 255 19.00 6.73 -18.08
N PHE A 256 18.42 6.81 -16.88
CA PHE A 256 16.99 7.01 -16.71
C PHE A 256 16.61 8.43 -17.16
N PRO A 257 15.60 8.59 -18.04
CA PRO A 257 15.22 9.91 -18.53
C PRO A 257 14.49 10.71 -17.44
N SER A 258 15.14 11.75 -16.90
CA SER A 258 14.54 12.63 -15.88
C SER A 258 13.31 13.42 -16.40
N SER A 259 13.03 13.41 -17.70
CA SER A 259 11.81 13.94 -18.30
C SER A 259 10.56 13.06 -18.10
N GLN A 260 10.72 11.83 -17.61
CA GLN A 260 9.62 10.93 -17.29
C GLN A 260 8.70 11.55 -16.23
N TYR A 261 7.39 11.36 -16.38
CA TYR A 261 6.41 11.71 -15.37
C TYR A 261 6.30 10.58 -14.35
N LEU A 262 6.39 10.91 -13.06
CA LEU A 262 5.93 10.01 -11.99
C LEU A 262 4.39 9.95 -12.05
N THR A 263 3.85 8.79 -12.40
CA THR A 263 2.41 8.58 -12.62
C THR A 263 1.73 7.90 -11.45
N THR A 264 2.48 7.08 -10.70
CA THR A 264 1.98 6.25 -9.61
C THR A 264 3.01 6.20 -8.48
N LEU A 265 2.54 6.22 -7.24
CA LEU A 265 3.34 5.99 -6.04
C LEU A 265 2.52 5.17 -5.06
N GLU A 266 2.94 3.93 -4.85
CA GLU A 266 2.25 2.92 -4.06
C GLU A 266 3.20 2.31 -3.03
N ALA A 267 2.64 1.83 -1.92
CA ALA A 267 3.37 1.08 -0.91
C ALA A 267 2.52 -0.07 -0.38
N GLY A 268 3.05 -1.29 -0.41
CA GLY A 268 2.28 -2.50 -0.16
C GLY A 268 3.13 -3.76 0.05
N THR A 269 2.54 -4.92 -0.20
CA THR A 269 3.18 -6.24 -0.08
C THR A 269 2.72 -7.14 -1.21
N GLU A 270 3.65 -7.83 -1.87
CA GLU A 270 3.36 -8.89 -2.84
C GLU A 270 3.55 -10.29 -2.21
N PRO A 271 2.47 -10.98 -1.81
CA PRO A 271 2.58 -12.34 -1.34
C PRO A 271 2.65 -13.36 -2.47
N PHE A 272 3.58 -14.31 -2.33
CA PHE A 272 3.67 -15.51 -3.16
C PHE A 272 2.95 -16.66 -2.46
N THR A 273 3.33 -16.96 -1.22
CA THR A 273 2.71 -17.95 -0.34
C THR A 273 2.81 -17.52 1.12
N GLY A 274 1.88 -17.98 1.95
CA GLY A 274 1.89 -17.73 3.39
C GLY A 274 0.64 -18.30 4.06
N SER A 275 0.71 -18.50 5.37
CA SER A 275 -0.41 -19.00 6.19
C SER A 275 -0.61 -18.13 7.41
N ASN A 276 -1.86 -17.74 7.67
CA ASN A 276 -2.23 -16.79 8.72
C ASN A 276 -1.33 -15.54 8.73
N ALA A 277 -1.00 -15.06 7.54
CA ALA A 277 -0.11 -13.94 7.34
C ALA A 277 -0.87 -12.64 7.54
N LYS A 278 -0.27 -11.67 8.22
CA LYS A 278 -0.81 -10.32 8.39
C LYS A 278 0.32 -9.30 8.32
N MET A 279 0.21 -8.37 7.39
CA MET A 279 0.99 -7.14 7.41
C MET A 279 0.14 -6.04 8.05
N ALA A 280 0.67 -5.42 9.11
CA ALA A 280 0.03 -4.29 9.78
C ALA A 280 0.92 -3.04 9.61
N VAL A 281 0.40 -2.04 8.91
CA VAL A 281 1.05 -0.76 8.66
C VAL A 281 0.59 0.23 9.70
N SER A 282 1.42 0.45 10.72
CA SER A 282 1.13 1.38 11.81
C SER A 282 1.22 2.86 11.41
N SER A 283 2.00 3.17 10.38
CA SER A 283 2.17 4.52 9.87
C SER A 283 2.71 4.49 8.45
N TYR A 284 1.99 5.09 7.51
CA TYR A 284 2.45 5.35 6.17
C TYR A 284 2.13 6.79 5.76
N SER A 285 3.14 7.50 5.24
CA SER A 285 2.99 8.82 4.65
C SER A 285 3.90 8.97 3.43
N ALA A 286 3.48 9.78 2.45
CA ALA A 286 4.21 10.08 1.23
C ALA A 286 3.73 11.41 0.64
N ALA A 287 4.60 12.18 0.00
CA ALA A 287 4.24 13.39 -0.76
C ALA A 287 5.11 13.52 -2.01
N VAL A 288 4.65 14.29 -3.00
CA VAL A 288 5.41 14.60 -4.23
C VAL A 288 5.48 16.12 -4.39
N ASN A 289 6.59 16.71 -3.93
CA ASN A 289 6.76 18.16 -3.79
C ASN A 289 7.39 18.80 -5.03
#